data_AF-A0A7X0KX81-F1
#
_entry.id   AF-A0A7X0KX81-F1
#
_cell.length_a   1.000
_cell.length_b   1.000
_cell.length_c   1.000
_cell.angle_alpha   90.00
_cell.angle_beta   90.00
_cell.angle_gamma   90.00
#
_symmetry.space_group_name_H-M   'P 1'
#
loop_
_entity.id
_entity.type
_entity.pdbx_description
1 polymer ?
#
loop_
_entity_poly.entity_id
_entity_poly.type
_entity_poly.pdbx_seq_one_letter_code
_entity_poly.pdbx_strand_id
1 'polypeptide(L)'
;MEDQKVAPFDNVAPPPAAPTQIDLPVVTDPAAYAGGGDPADPRGPSGALPDVPPTGPGEMPDPEDDRAGTARLGDPVAVWPCAGCGRPVPQPARGARTVRYCRDGDGACERAARESRERGLESPGLTGQVAWTWEVVDRLEGLADRLAGSLASELSVAGVERRIAEARADAAGLVAIAQRERDASQRQAEAAWRETATARARAEAAEQEAASARAEAERLAAERDAARRERREARDDADGAGAARLAAERERDRVAAREGELLASLESARAELVALHGRLSEAETLVEGQRVEAAAATRAAEDLRSAVRDAEAKRGQAVADLDQVQARARELERHNWQLARAAEELRAGVRALTAERDAARAEAERARRRVDALTALSEGRADPGPAGPRPVVDREPPTGVHSLPPVNGSLLDGGDPLATDPLRRTGGGGHNGHRLPHAG
;
A
#
# COMPACT_ATOMS: atom_id res chain seq x y z
N MET A 1 -0.70 17.77 -39.51
CA MET A 1 -0.80 16.31 -39.70
C MET A 1 0.62 15.87 -39.99
N GLU A 2 1.29 15.31 -38.99
CA GLU A 2 2.64 14.75 -39.14
C GLU A 2 2.58 13.33 -38.59
N ASP A 3 2.89 12.34 -39.43
CA ASP A 3 2.64 10.94 -39.11
C ASP A 3 3.69 10.41 -38.13
N GLN A 4 3.32 10.39 -36.85
CA GLN A 4 4.17 9.94 -35.76
C GLN A 4 4.33 8.41 -35.83
N LYS A 5 5.39 7.96 -36.52
CA LYS A 5 5.75 6.54 -36.68
C LYS A 5 5.87 5.84 -35.33
N VAL A 6 4.88 5.03 -35.00
CA VAL A 6 4.93 4.08 -33.88
C VAL A 6 5.95 2.99 -34.23
N ALA A 7 6.99 2.85 -33.39
CA ALA A 7 7.92 1.73 -33.48
C ALA A 7 7.22 0.43 -33.01
N PRO A 8 7.55 -0.74 -33.59
CA PRO A 8 7.03 -2.01 -33.09
C PRO A 8 7.52 -2.25 -31.66
N PHE A 9 6.65 -2.77 -30.80
CA PHE A 9 7.04 -3.20 -29.46
C PHE A 9 7.95 -4.42 -29.56
N ASP A 10 9.19 -4.29 -29.07
CA ASP A 10 10.07 -5.44 -28.90
C ASP A 10 9.50 -6.46 -27.92
N ASN A 11 9.80 -7.74 -28.16
CA ASN A 11 9.37 -8.83 -27.30
C ASN A 11 10.06 -8.73 -25.93
N VAL A 12 9.36 -8.18 -24.93
CA VAL A 12 9.75 -8.28 -23.53
C VAL A 12 9.73 -9.76 -23.15
N ALA A 13 10.91 -10.36 -23.05
CA ALA A 13 11.07 -11.72 -22.55
C ALA A 13 10.47 -11.82 -21.13
N PRO A 14 9.73 -12.90 -20.80
CA PRO A 14 9.17 -13.05 -19.46
C PRO A 14 10.30 -13.06 -18.42
N PRO A 15 10.15 -12.39 -17.27
CA PRO A 15 11.15 -12.42 -16.22
C PRO A 15 11.36 -13.87 -15.75
N PRO A 16 12.60 -14.28 -15.44
CA PRO A 16 12.86 -15.62 -14.92
C PRO A 16 12.05 -15.84 -13.64
N ALA A 17 11.38 -16.99 -13.55
CA ALA A 17 10.55 -17.32 -12.41
C ALA A 17 11.35 -17.24 -11.10
N ALA A 18 10.76 -16.67 -10.06
CA ALA A 18 11.37 -16.63 -8.74
C ALA A 18 11.70 -18.06 -8.28
N PRO A 19 12.91 -18.32 -7.75
CA PRO A 19 13.32 -19.67 -7.36
C PRO A 19 12.39 -20.21 -6.27
N THR A 20 11.67 -21.28 -6.58
CA THR A 20 10.80 -21.96 -5.63
C THR A 20 11.61 -22.58 -4.50
N GLN A 21 11.06 -22.52 -3.29
CA GLN A 21 11.76 -22.75 -2.01
C GLN A 21 12.03 -24.24 -1.70
N ILE A 22 12.63 -24.98 -2.64
CA ILE A 22 13.02 -26.39 -2.49
C ILE A 22 14.41 -26.60 -3.12
N ASP A 23 15.45 -26.16 -2.39
CA ASP A 23 16.79 -26.77 -2.34
C ASP A 23 17.68 -25.91 -1.42
N LEU A 24 17.49 -26.10 -0.11
CA LEU A 24 18.45 -25.65 0.90
C LEU A 24 19.44 -26.79 1.15
N PRO A 25 20.77 -26.58 1.03
CA PRO A 25 21.73 -27.58 1.47
C PRO A 25 21.58 -27.79 2.97
N VAL A 26 21.53 -29.06 3.41
CA VAL A 26 21.43 -29.41 4.82
C VAL A 26 22.71 -28.98 5.53
N VAL A 27 22.64 -27.86 6.26
CA VAL A 27 23.68 -27.46 7.20
C VAL A 27 23.63 -28.42 8.39
N THR A 28 24.51 -29.41 8.38
CA THR A 28 24.68 -30.34 9.52
C THR A 28 25.26 -29.58 10.70
N ASP A 29 24.44 -29.38 11.73
CA ASP A 29 24.76 -28.64 12.94
C ASP A 29 25.82 -29.39 13.80
N PRO A 30 27.05 -28.86 13.95
CA PRO A 30 28.16 -29.57 14.59
C PRO A 30 28.17 -29.40 16.13
N ALA A 31 27.00 -29.51 16.77
CA ALA A 31 26.77 -29.06 18.15
C ALA A 31 26.39 -30.20 19.14
N ALA A 32 26.75 -31.46 18.86
CA ALA A 32 26.25 -32.61 19.64
C ALA A 32 27.21 -33.81 19.83
N TYR A 33 28.52 -33.60 20.04
CA TYR A 33 29.40 -34.64 20.63
C TYR A 33 30.54 -34.04 21.48
N ALA A 34 30.33 -34.01 22.79
CA ALA A 34 31.37 -33.70 23.78
C ALA A 34 31.16 -34.53 25.05
N GLY A 35 32.02 -35.52 25.29
CA GLY A 35 31.97 -36.37 26.49
C GLY A 35 32.39 -37.83 26.25
N GLY A 36 33.69 -38.12 26.41
CA GLY A 36 34.24 -39.49 26.38
C GLY A 36 35.35 -39.67 25.35
N GLY A 37 36.60 -39.71 25.82
CA GLY A 37 37.79 -40.00 25.01
C GLY A 37 39.05 -40.01 25.89
N ASP A 38 39.79 -41.11 25.88
CA ASP A 38 40.94 -41.35 26.76
C ASP A 38 42.19 -40.54 26.41
N PRO A 39 43.08 -40.24 27.39
CA PRO A 39 44.36 -39.60 27.15
C PRO A 39 45.40 -40.59 26.61
N ALA A 40 45.70 -40.54 25.31
CA ALA A 40 46.74 -41.35 24.67
C ALA A 40 47.90 -40.51 24.07
N ASP A 41 49.10 -40.85 24.53
CA ASP A 41 50.46 -40.50 24.10
C ASP A 41 50.69 -40.07 22.62
N PRO A 42 51.38 -38.93 22.38
CA PRO A 42 52.07 -38.64 21.12
C PRO A 42 53.60 -38.57 21.27
N ARG A 43 54.30 -39.65 20.89
CA ARG A 43 55.78 -39.70 20.81
C ARG A 43 56.35 -39.21 19.47
N GLY A 44 56.85 -37.97 19.45
CA GLY A 44 57.81 -37.47 18.44
C GLY A 44 57.26 -37.17 17.04
N PRO A 45 58.12 -36.85 16.04
CA PRO A 45 59.59 -36.78 16.08
C PRO A 45 60.18 -35.39 15.73
N SER A 46 61.42 -35.13 16.17
CA SER A 46 62.29 -34.00 15.75
C SER A 46 63.75 -34.30 16.19
N GLY A 47 64.82 -33.84 15.55
CA GLY A 47 64.91 -33.00 14.35
C GLY A 47 66.28 -32.32 14.14
N ALA A 48 67.36 -33.12 14.16
CA ALA A 48 68.72 -32.81 13.67
C ALA A 48 69.54 -31.62 14.24
N LEU A 49 70.68 -31.98 14.87
CA LEU A 49 72.01 -31.30 14.79
C LEU A 49 72.19 -29.93 15.49
N PRO A 50 73.44 -29.48 15.77
CA PRO A 50 74.75 -29.99 15.31
C PRO A 50 75.73 -30.49 16.40
N ASP A 51 76.90 -30.92 15.94
CA ASP A 51 78.01 -31.48 16.74
C ASP A 51 78.61 -30.54 17.80
N VAL A 52 79.12 -31.16 18.87
CA VAL A 52 80.03 -30.54 19.85
C VAL A 52 81.27 -31.45 19.98
N PRO A 53 82.50 -30.94 19.79
CA PRO A 53 83.70 -31.78 19.84
C PRO A 53 84.06 -32.17 21.28
N PRO A 54 84.60 -33.38 21.52
CA PRO A 54 85.07 -33.79 22.84
C PRO A 54 86.39 -33.09 23.19
N THR A 55 86.36 -32.16 24.15
CA THR A 55 87.58 -31.73 24.86
C THR A 55 88.18 -32.93 25.59
N GLY A 56 89.45 -33.23 25.32
CA GLY A 56 90.10 -34.47 25.75
C GLY A 56 90.35 -34.59 27.26
N PRO A 57 90.73 -35.80 27.74
CA PRO A 57 91.16 -36.00 29.11
C PRO A 57 92.47 -35.24 29.37
N GLY A 58 92.52 -34.46 30.46
CA GLY A 58 93.75 -33.82 30.90
C GLY A 58 94.72 -34.85 31.50
N GLU A 59 95.98 -34.81 31.08
CA GLU A 59 97.05 -35.60 31.68
C GLU A 59 97.22 -35.27 33.17
N MET A 60 97.19 -36.31 34.01
CA MET A 60 97.69 -36.26 35.37
C MET A 60 99.21 -36.48 35.31
N PRO A 61 100.05 -35.56 35.81
CA PRO A 61 101.49 -35.77 35.84
C PRO A 61 101.88 -36.86 36.86
N ASP A 62 102.90 -37.65 36.53
CA ASP A 62 103.47 -38.65 37.43
C ASP A 62 103.99 -38.01 38.73
N PRO A 63 103.72 -38.60 39.92
CA PRO A 63 104.48 -38.31 41.12
C PRO A 63 105.86 -38.98 41.01
N GLU A 64 106.90 -38.18 40.71
CA GLU A 64 108.24 -38.68 40.42
C GLU A 64 108.88 -39.54 41.53
N ASP A 65 109.69 -40.50 41.09
CA ASP A 65 110.57 -41.39 41.86
C ASP A 65 111.63 -40.61 42.66
N ASP A 66 111.24 -39.99 43.78
CA ASP A 66 112.15 -39.24 44.64
C ASP A 66 112.95 -40.19 45.56
N ARG A 67 114.22 -40.36 45.22
CA ARG A 67 115.00 -41.55 45.55
C ARG A 67 115.60 -41.58 46.95
N ALA A 68 115.85 -42.81 47.39
CA ALA A 68 116.75 -43.14 48.48
C ALA A 68 118.04 -42.30 48.45
N GLY A 69 118.25 -41.49 49.49
CA GLY A 69 119.39 -40.59 49.61
C GLY A 69 120.72 -41.34 49.68
N THR A 70 121.46 -41.36 48.56
CA THR A 70 122.84 -41.82 48.51
C THR A 70 123.75 -40.77 49.18
N ALA A 71 124.42 -41.17 50.26
CA ALA A 71 125.29 -40.28 51.01
C ALA A 71 126.42 -39.72 50.13
N ARG A 72 126.64 -38.40 50.19
CA ARG A 72 127.70 -37.73 49.42
C ARG A 72 129.07 -38.08 50.01
N LEU A 73 130.04 -38.28 49.12
CA LEU A 73 131.40 -38.66 49.47
C LEU A 73 132.14 -37.47 50.14
N GLY A 74 132.03 -37.37 51.47
CA GLY A 74 132.69 -36.30 52.24
C GLY A 74 132.04 -35.93 53.58
N ASP A 75 130.81 -36.39 53.88
CA ASP A 75 130.18 -36.13 55.19
C ASP A 75 130.96 -36.81 56.34
N PRO A 76 131.09 -36.19 57.52
CA PRO A 76 131.79 -36.77 58.67
C PRO A 76 130.95 -37.89 59.29
N VAL A 77 131.17 -39.11 58.80
CA VAL A 77 130.64 -40.35 59.37
C VAL A 77 131.08 -40.46 60.82
N ALA A 78 130.16 -40.24 61.76
CA ALA A 78 130.43 -40.44 63.17
C ALA A 78 130.67 -41.94 63.41
N VAL A 79 131.86 -42.30 63.90
CA VAL A 79 132.22 -43.69 64.18
C VAL A 79 132.03 -43.96 65.66
N TRP A 80 131.10 -44.85 66.00
CA TRP A 80 130.80 -45.23 67.39
C TRP A 80 131.29 -46.66 67.65
N PRO A 81 131.83 -46.98 68.84
CA PRO A 81 132.18 -48.35 69.18
C PRO A 81 130.92 -49.22 69.29
N CYS A 82 130.95 -50.40 68.66
CA CYS A 82 129.89 -51.40 68.72
C CYS A 82 129.59 -51.77 70.17
N ALA A 83 128.35 -51.63 70.62
CA ALA A 83 127.95 -51.92 72.00
C ALA A 83 128.09 -53.40 72.41
N GLY A 84 128.36 -54.31 71.46
CA GLY A 84 128.63 -55.73 71.72
C GLY A 84 130.12 -56.15 71.67
N CYS A 85 131.00 -55.40 71.00
CA CYS A 85 132.39 -55.83 70.78
C CYS A 85 133.43 -54.70 70.63
N GLY A 86 133.04 -53.44 70.81
CA GLY A 86 133.93 -52.27 70.74
C GLY A 86 134.36 -51.85 69.33
N ARG A 87 134.19 -52.67 68.29
CA ARG A 87 134.60 -52.35 66.91
C ARG A 87 133.98 -51.04 66.40
N PRO A 88 134.70 -50.22 65.63
CA PRO A 88 134.16 -49.00 65.03
C PRO A 88 132.99 -49.29 64.09
N VAL A 89 131.83 -48.69 64.34
CA VAL A 89 130.62 -48.76 63.51
C VAL A 89 130.33 -47.40 62.89
N PRO A 90 130.31 -47.28 61.55
CA PRO A 90 129.94 -46.04 60.88
C PRO A 90 128.45 -45.74 61.09
N GLN A 91 128.14 -44.59 61.69
CA GLN A 91 126.75 -44.11 61.79
C GLN A 91 126.30 -43.49 60.46
N PRO A 92 125.06 -43.72 60.01
CA PRO A 92 124.53 -43.07 58.82
C PRO A 92 124.36 -41.56 59.05
N ALA A 93 124.61 -40.76 58.02
CA ALA A 93 124.46 -39.31 58.11
C ALA A 93 122.97 -38.92 58.25
N ARG A 94 122.64 -38.30 59.40
CA ARG A 94 121.40 -37.56 59.73
C ARG A 94 120.06 -38.17 59.25
N GLY A 95 119.31 -38.76 60.19
CA GLY A 95 117.88 -39.08 60.02
C GLY A 95 117.57 -40.57 59.87
N ALA A 96 118.55 -41.39 59.46
CA ALA A 96 118.46 -42.84 59.62
C ALA A 96 118.78 -43.26 61.07
N ARG A 97 118.24 -44.41 61.50
CA ARG A 97 118.42 -44.95 62.87
C ARG A 97 119.90 -45.17 63.20
N THR A 98 120.31 -44.82 64.42
CA THR A 98 121.68 -45.07 64.91
C THR A 98 121.98 -46.56 64.98
N VAL A 99 123.06 -46.98 64.34
CA VAL A 99 123.48 -48.38 64.22
C VAL A 99 124.35 -48.73 65.43
N ARG A 100 123.72 -49.21 66.51
CA ARG A 100 124.37 -49.49 67.82
C ARG A 100 125.30 -50.73 67.81
N TYR A 101 125.24 -51.57 66.77
CA TYR A 101 126.01 -52.82 66.66
C TYR A 101 126.71 -52.96 65.30
N CYS A 102 127.89 -53.59 65.25
CA CYS A 102 128.59 -53.85 63.99
C CYS A 102 127.84 -54.89 63.14
N ARG A 103 127.80 -54.67 61.83
CA ARG A 103 127.14 -55.58 60.87
C ARG A 103 128.03 -56.77 60.46
N ASP A 104 129.34 -56.67 60.70
CA ASP A 104 130.33 -57.74 60.51
C ASP A 104 129.91 -59.04 61.21
N GLY A 105 130.18 -60.19 60.58
CA GLY A 105 129.79 -61.50 61.11
C GLY A 105 128.27 -61.69 61.12
N ASP A 106 127.61 -61.31 60.02
CA ASP A 106 126.16 -61.43 59.79
C ASP A 106 125.30 -60.79 60.89
N GLY A 107 125.78 -59.74 61.56
CA GLY A 107 125.11 -59.13 62.71
C GLY A 107 125.15 -59.97 64.00
N ALA A 108 126.16 -60.83 64.18
CA ALA A 108 126.29 -61.65 65.40
C ALA A 108 126.30 -60.84 66.70
N CYS A 109 126.84 -59.62 66.71
CA CYS A 109 126.80 -58.73 67.87
C CYS A 109 125.38 -58.20 68.17
N GLU A 110 124.57 -57.96 67.13
CA GLU A 110 123.17 -57.57 67.30
C GLU A 110 122.32 -58.74 67.80
N ARG A 111 122.54 -59.95 67.25
CA ARG A 111 121.93 -61.20 67.76
C ARG A 111 122.31 -61.47 69.21
N ALA A 112 123.60 -61.46 69.57
CA ALA A 112 124.04 -61.72 70.94
C ALA A 112 123.49 -60.70 71.94
N ALA A 113 123.41 -59.41 71.56
CA ALA A 113 122.78 -58.39 72.40
C ALA A 113 121.25 -58.56 72.50
N ARG A 114 120.59 -59.01 71.43
CA ARG A 114 119.16 -59.34 71.43
C ARG A 114 118.87 -60.56 72.32
N GLU A 115 119.61 -61.65 72.15
CA GLU A 115 119.52 -62.90 72.92
C GLU A 115 119.90 -62.68 74.41
N SER A 116 120.76 -61.71 74.71
CA SER A 116 121.02 -61.26 76.09
C SER A 116 119.88 -60.41 76.67
N ARG A 117 119.16 -59.63 75.84
CA ARG A 117 117.94 -58.91 76.26
C ARG A 117 116.77 -59.87 76.45
N GLU A 118 116.59 -60.84 75.57
CA GLU A 118 115.53 -61.86 75.66
C GLU A 118 115.71 -62.69 76.95
N ARG A 119 116.92 -63.16 77.26
CA ARG A 119 117.24 -63.77 78.57
C ARG A 119 117.04 -62.81 79.77
N GLY A 120 117.23 -61.50 79.56
CA GLY A 120 116.96 -60.48 80.57
C GLY A 120 115.45 -60.26 80.83
N LEU A 121 114.62 -60.35 79.79
CA LEU A 121 113.16 -60.26 79.84
C LEU A 121 112.53 -61.52 80.45
N GLU A 122 113.09 -62.70 80.15
CA GLU A 122 112.69 -63.99 80.73
C GLU A 122 113.20 -64.20 82.17
N SER A 123 114.06 -63.31 82.69
CA SER A 123 114.58 -63.40 84.06
C SER A 123 113.50 -63.04 85.10
N PRO A 124 113.06 -63.96 85.97
CA PRO A 124 111.94 -63.72 86.88
C PRO A 124 112.30 -62.73 87.99
N GLY A 125 111.58 -61.60 88.03
CA GLY A 125 111.67 -60.60 89.10
C GLY A 125 111.84 -59.17 88.60
N LEU A 126 112.40 -58.31 89.46
CA LEU A 126 112.62 -56.89 89.19
C LEU A 126 113.50 -56.63 87.96
N THR A 127 114.45 -57.51 87.63
CA THR A 127 115.31 -57.39 86.46
C THR A 127 114.52 -57.51 85.14
N GLY A 128 113.65 -58.50 85.02
CA GLY A 128 112.74 -58.66 83.87
C GLY A 128 111.74 -57.51 83.75
N GLN A 129 111.22 -57.02 84.88
CA GLN A 129 110.34 -55.83 84.90
C GLN A 129 111.07 -54.58 84.41
N VAL A 130 112.31 -54.33 84.88
CA VAL A 130 113.13 -53.20 84.41
C VAL A 130 113.44 -53.35 82.92
N ALA A 131 113.84 -54.53 82.46
CA ALA A 131 114.08 -54.80 81.03
C ALA A 131 112.84 -54.52 80.16
N TRP A 132 111.65 -54.92 80.63
CA TRP A 132 110.39 -54.64 79.95
C TRP A 132 110.05 -53.14 79.93
N THR A 133 110.26 -52.42 81.04
CA THR A 133 110.06 -50.96 81.05
C THR A 133 111.00 -50.23 80.09
N TRP A 134 112.24 -50.70 79.91
CA TRP A 134 113.15 -50.16 78.89
C TRP A 134 112.68 -50.46 77.46
N GLU A 135 112.09 -51.62 77.19
CA GLU A 135 111.49 -51.91 75.88
C GLU A 135 110.28 -51.01 75.58
N VAL A 136 109.47 -50.71 76.61
CA VAL A 136 108.37 -49.73 76.50
C VAL A 136 108.91 -48.31 76.25
N VAL A 137 110.04 -47.93 76.86
CA VAL A 137 110.71 -46.65 76.58
C VAL A 137 111.27 -46.59 75.16
N ASP A 138 112.06 -47.57 74.70
CA ASP A 138 112.55 -47.65 73.29
C ASP A 138 111.36 -47.60 72.29
N ARG A 139 110.21 -48.18 72.65
CA ARG A 139 108.98 -48.17 71.83
C ARG A 139 108.27 -46.81 71.84
N LEU A 140 108.29 -46.08 72.96
CA LEU A 140 107.76 -44.72 73.09
C LEU A 140 108.67 -43.70 72.39
N GLU A 141 110.00 -43.81 72.54
CA GLU A 141 110.98 -43.03 71.77
C GLU A 141 110.78 -43.28 70.27
N GLY A 142 110.69 -44.55 69.87
CA GLY A 142 110.37 -44.93 68.48
C GLY A 142 108.98 -44.53 67.99
N LEU A 143 108.07 -44.04 68.84
CA LEU A 143 106.82 -43.38 68.45
C LEU A 143 106.99 -41.86 68.41
N ALA A 144 107.69 -41.27 69.38
CA ALA A 144 108.04 -39.86 69.42
C ALA A 144 108.88 -39.45 68.19
N ASP A 145 109.85 -40.26 67.76
CA ASP A 145 110.62 -40.03 66.53
C ASP A 145 109.74 -40.03 65.26
N ARG A 146 108.69 -40.85 65.22
CA ARG A 146 107.76 -40.89 64.07
C ARG A 146 106.81 -39.69 64.08
N LEU A 147 106.33 -39.27 65.25
CA LEU A 147 105.53 -38.06 65.41
C LEU A 147 106.36 -36.80 65.16
N ALA A 148 107.61 -36.76 65.62
CA ALA A 148 108.56 -35.69 65.32
C ALA A 148 108.91 -35.67 63.83
N GLY A 149 109.02 -36.84 63.17
CA GLY A 149 109.21 -36.96 61.74
C GLY A 149 108.02 -36.45 60.92
N SER A 150 106.78 -36.79 61.28
CA SER A 150 105.59 -36.27 60.60
C SER A 150 105.37 -34.79 60.88
N LEU A 151 105.53 -34.33 62.12
CA LEU A 151 105.48 -32.91 62.45
C LEU A 151 106.59 -32.13 61.74
N ALA A 152 107.81 -32.66 61.63
CA ALA A 152 108.88 -32.02 60.90
C ALA A 152 108.63 -31.99 59.37
N SER A 153 107.92 -32.97 58.80
CA SER A 153 107.55 -32.92 57.38
C SER A 153 106.38 -31.97 57.12
N GLU A 154 105.34 -31.95 57.96
CA GLU A 154 104.19 -31.06 57.86
C GLU A 154 104.52 -29.59 58.18
N LEU A 155 105.37 -29.35 59.19
CA LEU A 155 105.87 -28.02 59.56
C LEU A 155 107.14 -27.61 58.81
N SER A 156 107.66 -28.45 57.91
CA SER A 156 108.70 -28.01 56.97
C SER A 156 108.16 -26.92 56.05
N VAL A 157 109.06 -26.09 55.51
CA VAL A 157 108.69 -25.06 54.52
C VAL A 157 107.90 -25.69 53.35
N ALA A 158 108.35 -26.83 52.83
CA ALA A 158 107.66 -27.56 51.75
C ALA A 158 106.30 -28.15 52.18
N GLY A 159 106.13 -28.56 53.44
CA GLY A 159 104.85 -29.02 53.99
C GLY A 159 103.84 -27.88 54.10
N VAL A 160 104.28 -26.74 54.65
CA VAL A 160 103.48 -25.51 54.76
C VAL A 160 103.14 -24.96 53.38
N GLU A 161 104.09 -24.93 52.44
CA GLU A 161 103.85 -24.52 51.05
C GLU A 161 102.86 -25.45 50.34
N ARG A 162 102.91 -26.77 50.59
CA ARG A 162 101.91 -27.71 50.07
C ARG A 162 100.52 -27.44 50.63
N ARG A 163 100.38 -27.19 51.94
CA ARG A 163 99.09 -26.84 52.56
C ARG A 163 98.57 -25.47 52.10
N ILE A 164 99.45 -24.52 51.81
CA ILE A 164 99.10 -23.23 51.18
C ILE A 164 98.67 -23.43 49.71
N ALA A 165 99.32 -24.32 48.96
CA ALA A 165 98.93 -24.65 47.59
C ALA A 165 97.58 -25.37 47.52
N GLU A 166 97.33 -26.32 48.41
CA GLU A 166 96.04 -27.00 48.61
C GLU A 166 94.94 -25.98 48.94
N ALA A 167 95.11 -25.15 49.96
CA ALA A 167 94.14 -24.11 50.33
C ALA A 167 93.92 -23.06 49.22
N ARG A 168 94.94 -22.77 48.39
CA ARG A 168 94.80 -21.92 47.19
C ARG A 168 94.02 -22.61 46.08
N ALA A 169 94.20 -23.91 45.87
CA ALA A 169 93.44 -24.70 44.92
C ALA A 169 91.97 -24.81 45.33
N ASP A 170 91.69 -25.07 46.60
CA ASP A 170 90.33 -25.05 47.17
C ASP A 170 89.67 -23.68 47.02
N ALA A 171 90.38 -22.59 47.36
CA ALA A 171 89.87 -21.23 47.20
C ALA A 171 89.59 -20.89 45.72
N ALA A 172 90.47 -21.30 44.79
CA ALA A 172 90.24 -21.15 43.36
C ALA A 172 89.03 -21.97 42.87
N GLY A 173 88.85 -23.19 43.39
CA GLY A 173 87.69 -24.05 43.13
C GLY A 173 86.39 -23.40 43.58
N LEU A 174 86.35 -22.86 44.81
CA LEU A 174 85.19 -22.13 45.35
C LEU A 174 84.88 -20.86 44.56
N VAL A 175 85.90 -20.08 44.14
CA VAL A 175 85.71 -18.91 43.26
C VAL A 175 85.15 -19.34 41.90
N ALA A 176 85.64 -20.43 41.31
CA ALA A 176 85.12 -20.95 40.05
C ALA A 176 83.68 -21.49 40.16
N ILE A 177 83.28 -22.03 41.32
CA ILE A 177 81.88 -22.38 41.61
C ILE A 177 81.03 -21.11 41.68
N ALA A 178 81.40 -20.14 42.50
CA ALA A 178 80.65 -18.89 42.68
C ALA A 178 80.53 -18.07 41.37
N GLN A 179 81.54 -18.12 40.50
CA GLN A 179 81.45 -17.54 39.14
C GLN A 179 80.43 -18.28 38.28
N ARG A 180 80.48 -19.62 38.21
CA ARG A 180 79.50 -20.41 37.43
C ARG A 180 78.07 -20.23 37.93
N GLU A 181 77.87 -20.14 39.25
CA GLU A 181 76.57 -19.86 39.88
C GLU A 181 76.06 -18.47 39.54
N ARG A 182 76.92 -17.44 39.67
CA ARG A 182 76.60 -16.06 39.24
C ARG A 182 76.20 -16.00 37.77
N ASP A 183 76.98 -16.62 36.89
CA ASP A 183 76.73 -16.59 35.45
C ASP A 183 75.45 -17.36 35.08
N ALA A 184 75.14 -18.44 35.82
CA ALA A 184 73.86 -19.14 35.70
C ALA A 184 72.69 -18.27 36.16
N SER A 185 72.79 -17.60 37.30
CA SER A 185 71.78 -16.65 37.78
C SER A 185 71.59 -15.45 36.85
N GLN A 186 72.66 -14.94 36.23
CA GLN A 186 72.57 -13.89 35.22
C GLN A 186 71.83 -14.36 33.97
N ARG A 187 72.16 -15.55 33.42
CA ARG A 187 71.41 -16.14 32.29
C ARG A 187 69.95 -16.41 32.63
N GLN A 188 69.64 -16.87 33.85
CA GLN A 188 68.27 -17.08 34.31
C GLN A 188 67.49 -15.76 34.44
N ALA A 189 68.12 -14.71 34.96
CA ALA A 189 67.52 -13.38 35.02
C ALA A 189 67.27 -12.81 33.62
N GLU A 190 68.22 -12.94 32.69
CA GLU A 190 68.01 -12.56 31.29
C GLU A 190 66.89 -13.34 30.61
N ALA A 191 66.77 -14.65 30.86
CA ALA A 191 65.67 -15.45 30.34
C ALA A 191 64.31 -14.93 30.86
N ALA A 192 64.18 -14.70 32.18
CA ALA A 192 62.97 -14.17 32.79
C ALA A 192 62.62 -12.75 32.27
N TRP A 193 63.62 -11.89 32.02
CA TRP A 193 63.41 -10.58 31.39
C TRP A 193 62.92 -10.69 29.94
N ARG A 194 63.47 -11.62 29.15
CA ARG A 194 63.01 -11.89 27.78
C ARG A 194 61.59 -12.46 27.77
N GLU A 195 61.30 -13.43 28.64
CA GLU A 195 59.96 -14.02 28.79
C GLU A 195 58.92 -12.96 29.17
N THR A 196 59.18 -12.16 30.20
CA THR A 196 58.27 -11.08 30.62
C THR A 196 58.12 -9.99 29.56
N ALA A 197 59.16 -9.67 28.78
CA ALA A 197 59.05 -8.77 27.64
C ALA A 197 58.15 -9.34 26.53
N THR A 198 58.31 -10.62 26.16
CA THR A 198 57.41 -11.25 25.16
C THR A 198 55.98 -11.42 25.68
N ALA A 199 55.78 -11.55 27.00
CA ALA A 199 54.46 -11.62 27.60
C ALA A 199 53.75 -10.26 27.54
N ARG A 200 54.46 -9.17 27.83
CA ARG A 200 53.94 -7.79 27.66
C ARG A 200 53.60 -7.48 26.21
N ALA A 201 54.51 -7.76 25.27
CA ALA A 201 54.25 -7.54 23.84
C ALA A 201 53.02 -8.33 23.33
N ARG A 202 52.78 -9.54 23.86
CA ARG A 202 51.57 -10.33 23.56
C ARG A 202 50.30 -9.75 24.18
N ALA A 203 50.37 -9.19 25.39
CA ALA A 203 49.26 -8.50 26.03
C ALA A 203 48.92 -7.20 25.28
N GLU A 204 49.92 -6.37 24.96
CA GLU A 204 49.78 -5.12 24.20
C GLU A 204 49.19 -5.37 22.80
N ALA A 205 49.56 -6.46 22.12
CA ALA A 205 48.96 -6.87 20.86
C ALA A 205 47.49 -7.29 21.03
N ALA A 206 47.18 -8.13 22.03
CA ALA A 206 45.81 -8.56 22.30
C ALA A 206 44.90 -7.39 22.73
N GLU A 207 45.42 -6.39 23.43
CA GLU A 207 44.69 -5.15 23.75
C GLU A 207 44.43 -4.30 22.49
N GLN A 208 45.37 -4.21 21.56
CA GLN A 208 45.18 -3.53 20.27
C GLN A 208 44.15 -4.25 19.37
N GLU A 209 44.20 -5.59 19.30
CA GLU A 209 43.20 -6.41 18.60
C GLU A 209 41.82 -6.28 19.23
N ALA A 210 41.73 -6.28 20.57
CA ALA A 210 40.46 -6.06 21.28
C ALA A 210 39.93 -4.63 21.09
N ALA A 211 40.79 -3.62 20.93
CA ALA A 211 40.39 -2.25 20.65
C ALA A 211 39.90 -2.08 19.21
N SER A 212 40.57 -2.66 18.21
CA SER A 212 40.13 -2.59 16.81
C SER A 212 38.82 -3.34 16.58
N ALA A 213 38.65 -4.53 17.19
CA ALA A 213 37.40 -5.28 17.14
C ALA A 213 36.21 -4.51 17.78
N ARG A 214 36.44 -3.74 18.85
CA ARG A 214 35.41 -2.85 19.43
C ARG A 214 35.06 -1.70 18.48
N ALA A 215 36.04 -1.02 17.91
CA ALA A 215 35.82 0.07 16.97
C ALA A 215 35.07 -0.39 15.70
N GLU A 216 35.34 -1.61 15.21
CA GLU A 216 34.58 -2.22 14.12
C GLU A 216 33.14 -2.58 14.54
N ALA A 217 32.95 -3.16 15.73
CA ALA A 217 31.61 -3.46 16.25
C ALA A 217 30.77 -2.19 16.47
N GLU A 218 31.37 -1.10 16.95
CA GLU A 218 30.72 0.20 17.10
C GLU A 218 30.33 0.82 15.74
N ARG A 219 31.20 0.74 14.73
CA ARG A 219 30.88 1.11 13.35
C ARG A 219 29.69 0.31 12.80
N LEU A 220 29.75 -1.02 12.87
CA LEU A 220 28.69 -1.89 12.36
C LEU A 220 27.36 -1.68 13.10
N ALA A 221 27.40 -1.35 14.40
CA ALA A 221 26.20 -0.95 15.15
C ALA A 221 25.63 0.40 14.67
N ALA A 222 26.49 1.39 14.41
CA ALA A 222 26.09 2.69 13.88
C ALA A 222 25.52 2.59 12.45
N GLU A 223 26.15 1.80 11.58
CA GLU A 223 25.69 1.50 10.21
C GLU A 223 24.32 0.79 10.24
N ARG A 224 24.16 -0.25 11.08
CA ARG A 224 22.88 -0.94 11.32
C ARG A 224 21.79 0.03 11.80
N ASP A 225 22.13 0.93 12.72
CA ASP A 225 21.14 1.84 13.32
C ASP A 225 20.85 3.05 12.42
N ALA A 226 21.72 3.38 11.46
CA ALA A 226 21.40 4.26 10.33
C ALA A 226 20.40 3.60 9.37
N ALA A 227 20.69 2.37 8.91
CA ALA A 227 19.76 1.60 8.06
C ALA A 227 18.39 1.33 8.73
N ARG A 228 18.32 1.35 10.07
CA ARG A 228 17.05 1.29 10.84
C ARG A 228 16.30 2.62 10.89
N ARG A 229 16.96 3.77 10.74
CA ARG A 229 16.32 5.08 10.59
C ARG A 229 15.77 5.25 9.17
N GLU A 230 16.60 4.98 8.16
CA GLU A 230 16.21 4.99 6.74
C GLU A 230 14.99 4.10 6.47
N ARG A 231 14.94 2.89 7.06
CA ARG A 231 13.77 1.97 6.94
C ARG A 231 12.52 2.42 7.70
N ARG A 232 12.63 3.37 8.65
CA ARG A 232 11.48 4.00 9.31
C ARG A 232 11.01 5.18 8.49
N GLU A 233 11.91 6.07 8.12
CA GLU A 233 11.64 7.22 7.24
C GLU A 233 10.97 6.78 5.93
N ALA A 234 11.53 5.80 5.22
CA ALA A 234 10.93 5.25 4.00
C ALA A 234 9.60 4.50 4.22
N ARG A 235 9.28 4.10 5.46
CA ARG A 235 7.96 3.55 5.81
C ARG A 235 6.97 4.68 6.11
N ASP A 236 7.37 5.65 6.90
CA ASP A 236 6.54 6.80 7.28
C ASP A 236 6.17 7.62 6.02
N ASP A 237 7.09 7.74 5.05
CA ASP A 237 6.85 8.26 3.69
C ASP A 237 5.86 7.42 2.89
N ALA A 238 5.94 6.08 2.97
CA ALA A 238 5.04 5.18 2.25
C ALA A 238 3.62 5.18 2.85
N ASP A 239 3.50 5.15 4.18
CA ASP A 239 2.25 5.27 4.92
C ASP A 239 1.63 6.67 4.68
N GLY A 240 2.45 7.73 4.62
CA GLY A 240 2.04 9.08 4.24
C GLY A 240 1.56 9.21 2.78
N ALA A 241 2.26 8.59 1.83
CA ALA A 241 1.84 8.53 0.43
C ALA A 241 0.53 7.73 0.25
N GLY A 242 0.32 6.67 1.05
CA GLY A 242 -0.94 5.94 1.13
C GLY A 242 -2.08 6.82 1.64
N ALA A 243 -1.86 7.57 2.72
CA ALA A 243 -2.84 8.52 3.25
C ALA A 243 -3.18 9.64 2.24
N ALA A 244 -2.19 10.15 1.50
CA ALA A 244 -2.39 11.14 0.45
C ALA A 244 -3.24 10.61 -0.72
N ARG A 245 -3.04 9.36 -1.15
CA ARG A 245 -3.89 8.70 -2.16
C ARG A 245 -5.33 8.57 -1.71
N LEU A 246 -5.56 8.04 -0.49
CA LEU A 246 -6.89 7.91 0.09
C LEU A 246 -7.59 9.27 0.28
N ALA A 247 -6.84 10.34 0.55
CA ALA A 247 -7.39 11.70 0.61
C ALA A 247 -7.80 12.22 -0.77
N ALA A 248 -6.99 11.97 -1.81
CA ALA A 248 -7.30 12.35 -3.19
C ALA A 248 -8.50 11.57 -3.75
N GLU A 249 -8.60 10.26 -3.48
CA GLU A 249 -9.74 9.42 -3.84
C GLU A 249 -11.05 9.96 -3.24
N ARG A 250 -11.05 10.25 -1.93
CA ARG A 250 -12.21 10.86 -1.24
C ARG A 250 -12.62 12.22 -1.80
N GLU A 251 -11.69 13.01 -2.33
CA GLU A 251 -12.05 14.27 -2.99
C GLU A 251 -12.62 14.04 -4.39
N ARG A 252 -12.12 13.03 -5.13
CA ARG A 252 -12.75 12.61 -6.40
C ARG A 252 -14.17 12.09 -6.18
N ASP A 253 -14.42 11.34 -5.10
CA ASP A 253 -15.76 10.88 -4.73
C ASP A 253 -16.71 12.06 -4.43
N ARG A 254 -16.23 13.09 -3.71
CA ARG A 254 -16.98 14.33 -3.45
C ARG A 254 -17.28 15.12 -4.71
N VAL A 255 -16.33 15.19 -5.64
CA VAL A 255 -16.52 15.85 -6.94
C VAL A 255 -17.56 15.09 -7.77
N ALA A 256 -17.43 13.77 -7.89
CA ALA A 256 -18.39 12.92 -8.60
C ALA A 256 -19.80 13.00 -8.00
N ALA A 257 -19.92 13.07 -6.66
CA ALA A 257 -21.21 13.29 -5.99
C ALA A 257 -21.84 14.64 -6.36
N ARG A 258 -21.06 15.74 -6.32
CA ARG A 258 -21.51 17.08 -6.74
C ARG A 258 -21.86 17.14 -8.23
N GLU A 259 -21.11 16.46 -9.09
CA GLU A 259 -21.41 16.33 -10.51
C GLU A 259 -22.75 15.60 -10.72
N GLY A 260 -23.02 14.54 -9.96
CA GLY A 260 -24.31 13.85 -9.94
C GLY A 260 -25.48 14.73 -9.46
N GLU A 261 -25.30 15.48 -8.38
CA GLU A 261 -26.28 16.47 -7.88
C GLU A 261 -26.58 17.55 -8.93
N LEU A 262 -25.55 18.09 -9.58
CA LEU A 262 -25.69 19.10 -10.63
C LEU A 262 -26.41 18.54 -11.86
N LEU A 263 -26.04 17.34 -12.34
CA LEU A 263 -26.73 16.67 -13.44
C LEU A 263 -28.22 16.43 -13.13
N ALA A 264 -28.54 15.92 -11.93
CA ALA A 264 -29.93 15.73 -11.51
C ALA A 264 -30.72 17.06 -11.46
N SER A 265 -30.10 18.15 -11.02
CA SER A 265 -30.73 19.48 -11.03
C SER A 265 -30.98 20.02 -12.45
N LEU A 266 -30.05 19.76 -13.39
CA LEU A 266 -30.21 20.13 -14.80
C LEU A 266 -31.31 19.29 -15.49
N GLU A 267 -31.43 18.02 -15.14
CA GLU A 267 -32.52 17.16 -15.61
C GLU A 267 -33.88 17.59 -15.06
N SER A 268 -33.97 17.99 -13.77
CA SER A 268 -35.18 18.58 -13.19
C SER A 268 -35.56 19.88 -13.90
N ALA A 269 -34.63 20.82 -14.05
CA ALA A 269 -34.86 22.09 -14.75
C ALA A 269 -35.28 21.87 -16.21
N ARG A 270 -34.72 20.86 -16.89
CA ARG A 270 -35.14 20.47 -18.25
C ARG A 270 -36.56 19.91 -18.27
N ALA A 271 -36.95 19.07 -17.31
CA ALA A 271 -38.30 18.55 -17.18
C ALA A 271 -39.32 19.67 -16.89
N GLU A 272 -38.97 20.63 -16.01
CA GLU A 272 -39.77 21.81 -15.73
C GLU A 272 -39.95 22.71 -16.97
N LEU A 273 -38.90 22.93 -17.76
CA LEU A 273 -38.98 23.67 -19.03
C LEU A 273 -39.88 22.97 -20.06
N VAL A 274 -39.81 21.63 -20.16
CA VAL A 274 -40.73 20.87 -21.03
C VAL A 274 -42.18 20.96 -20.53
N ALA A 275 -42.41 20.89 -19.22
CA ALA A 275 -43.74 21.04 -18.63
C ALA A 275 -44.29 22.49 -18.69
N LEU A 276 -43.42 23.51 -18.74
CA LEU A 276 -43.77 24.89 -19.04
C LEU A 276 -44.13 25.07 -20.52
N HIS A 277 -43.34 24.49 -21.43
CA HIS A 277 -43.61 24.54 -22.86
C HIS A 277 -44.92 23.84 -23.24
N GLY A 278 -45.20 22.66 -22.66
CA GLY A 278 -46.49 21.97 -22.83
C GLY A 278 -47.68 22.84 -22.42
N ARG A 279 -47.63 23.42 -21.20
CA ARG A 279 -48.68 24.34 -20.72
C ARG A 279 -48.80 25.62 -21.55
N LEU A 280 -47.70 26.11 -22.15
CA LEU A 280 -47.74 27.24 -23.07
C LEU A 280 -48.48 26.85 -24.36
N SER A 281 -48.16 25.72 -24.97
CA SER A 281 -48.87 25.22 -26.17
C SER A 281 -50.34 24.90 -25.91
N GLU A 282 -50.68 24.36 -24.73
CA GLU A 282 -52.06 24.22 -24.27
C GLU A 282 -52.77 25.58 -24.18
N ALA A 283 -52.15 26.59 -23.56
CA ALA A 283 -52.71 27.93 -23.47
C ALA A 283 -52.84 28.61 -24.85
N GLU A 284 -51.87 28.43 -25.75
CA GLU A 284 -51.92 28.94 -27.13
C GLU A 284 -53.07 28.31 -27.93
N THR A 285 -53.27 26.99 -27.84
CA THR A 285 -54.40 26.33 -28.51
C THR A 285 -55.76 26.72 -27.92
N LEU A 286 -55.86 26.95 -26.61
CA LEU A 286 -57.07 27.50 -25.97
C LEU A 286 -57.37 28.93 -26.45
N VAL A 287 -56.35 29.79 -26.55
CA VAL A 287 -56.49 31.17 -27.06
C VAL A 287 -56.88 31.18 -28.54
N GLU A 288 -56.34 30.29 -29.36
CA GLU A 288 -56.72 30.19 -30.78
C GLU A 288 -58.15 29.63 -30.95
N GLY A 289 -58.55 28.66 -30.11
CA GLY A 289 -59.95 28.23 -30.01
C GLY A 289 -60.91 29.39 -29.69
N GLN A 290 -60.59 30.17 -28.65
CA GLN A 290 -61.36 31.36 -28.27
C GLN A 290 -61.41 32.43 -29.37
N ARG A 291 -60.34 32.60 -30.17
CA ARG A 291 -60.34 33.48 -31.35
C ARG A 291 -61.29 32.99 -32.44
N VAL A 292 -61.30 31.68 -32.72
CA VAL A 292 -62.22 31.08 -33.70
C VAL A 292 -63.67 31.20 -33.24
N GLU A 293 -63.95 30.95 -31.96
CA GLU A 293 -65.28 31.16 -31.36
C GLU A 293 -65.72 32.63 -31.41
N ALA A 294 -64.85 33.58 -31.05
CA ALA A 294 -65.15 35.00 -31.12
C ALA A 294 -65.38 35.49 -32.56
N ALA A 295 -64.64 34.95 -33.55
CA ALA A 295 -64.86 35.22 -34.97
C ALA A 295 -66.20 34.62 -35.46
N ALA A 296 -66.57 33.42 -35.01
CA ALA A 296 -67.86 32.81 -35.33
C ALA A 296 -69.03 33.59 -34.70
N ALA A 297 -68.91 34.01 -33.43
CA ALA A 297 -69.89 34.85 -32.75
C ALA A 297 -70.03 36.23 -33.42
N THR A 298 -68.93 36.83 -33.88
CA THR A 298 -68.95 38.08 -34.64
C THR A 298 -69.74 37.92 -35.95
N ARG A 299 -69.48 36.85 -36.72
CA ARG A 299 -70.23 36.54 -37.96
C ARG A 299 -71.71 36.31 -37.67
N ALA A 300 -72.05 35.49 -36.68
CA ALA A 300 -73.45 35.28 -36.30
C ALA A 300 -74.16 36.59 -35.90
N ALA A 301 -73.45 37.52 -35.24
CA ALA A 301 -73.97 38.85 -34.94
C ALA A 301 -74.05 39.78 -36.17
N GLU A 302 -73.28 39.53 -37.24
CA GLU A 302 -73.40 40.21 -38.54
C GLU A 302 -74.56 39.65 -39.37
N ASP A 303 -74.73 38.33 -39.40
CA ASP A 303 -75.84 37.63 -40.04
C ASP A 303 -77.18 38.04 -39.40
N LEU A 304 -77.27 38.07 -38.07
CA LEU A 304 -78.43 38.59 -37.35
C LEU A 304 -78.69 40.07 -37.66
N ARG A 305 -77.64 40.90 -37.74
CA ARG A 305 -77.77 42.31 -38.15
C ARG A 305 -78.18 42.45 -39.63
N SER A 306 -77.87 41.49 -40.50
CA SER A 306 -78.40 41.46 -41.87
C SER A 306 -79.86 41.04 -41.89
N ALA A 307 -80.21 39.93 -41.24
CA ALA A 307 -81.58 39.43 -41.15
C ALA A 307 -82.55 40.46 -40.54
N VAL A 308 -82.11 41.25 -39.55
CA VAL A 308 -82.89 42.39 -39.02
C VAL A 308 -83.09 43.47 -40.08
N ARG A 309 -82.04 43.92 -40.79
CA ARG A 309 -82.17 44.91 -41.88
C ARG A 309 -83.06 44.39 -43.02
N ASP A 310 -82.96 43.11 -43.37
CA ASP A 310 -83.82 42.47 -44.37
C ASP A 310 -85.28 42.37 -43.91
N ALA A 311 -85.52 42.12 -42.63
CA ALA A 311 -86.87 42.14 -42.03
C ALA A 311 -87.44 43.56 -41.96
N GLU A 312 -86.62 44.56 -41.63
CA GLU A 312 -87.01 45.98 -41.66
C GLU A 312 -87.31 46.45 -43.08
N ALA A 313 -86.52 46.05 -44.07
CA ALA A 313 -86.76 46.32 -45.48
C ALA A 313 -88.05 45.66 -45.99
N LYS A 314 -88.28 44.38 -45.65
CA LYS A 314 -89.53 43.66 -45.96
C LYS A 314 -90.74 44.31 -45.29
N ARG A 315 -90.60 44.80 -44.04
CA ARG A 315 -91.64 45.57 -43.35
C ARG A 315 -91.89 46.92 -44.05
N GLY A 316 -90.84 47.62 -44.47
CA GLY A 316 -90.94 48.86 -45.24
C GLY A 316 -91.68 48.66 -46.57
N GLN A 317 -91.35 47.58 -47.30
CA GLN A 317 -92.06 47.21 -48.52
C GLN A 317 -93.53 46.90 -48.24
N ALA A 318 -93.84 46.08 -47.22
CA ALA A 318 -95.21 45.75 -46.86
C ALA A 318 -96.04 46.98 -46.44
N VAL A 319 -95.43 47.99 -45.82
CA VAL A 319 -96.08 49.28 -45.53
C VAL A 319 -96.31 50.07 -46.83
N ALA A 320 -95.33 50.15 -47.73
CA ALA A 320 -95.47 50.83 -49.02
C ALA A 320 -96.52 50.16 -49.93
N ASP A 321 -96.60 48.83 -49.92
CA ASP A 321 -97.63 48.05 -50.62
C ASP A 321 -99.03 48.33 -50.04
N LEU A 322 -99.14 48.40 -48.71
CA LEU A 322 -100.39 48.74 -48.00
C LEU A 322 -100.81 50.18 -48.28
N ASP A 323 -99.89 51.14 -48.32
CA ASP A 323 -100.15 52.53 -48.73
C ASP A 323 -100.55 52.61 -50.21
N GLN A 324 -99.94 51.82 -51.11
CA GLN A 324 -100.36 51.73 -52.51
C GLN A 324 -101.77 51.14 -52.64
N VAL A 325 -102.12 50.12 -51.85
CA VAL A 325 -103.47 49.55 -51.79
C VAL A 325 -104.47 50.58 -51.25
N GLN A 326 -104.12 51.34 -50.21
CA GLN A 326 -104.96 52.44 -49.72
C GLN A 326 -105.12 53.56 -50.75
N ALA A 327 -104.07 53.93 -51.49
CA ALA A 327 -104.13 54.94 -52.54
C ALA A 327 -105.05 54.49 -53.69
N ARG A 328 -104.94 53.23 -54.13
CA ARG A 328 -105.85 52.60 -55.09
C ARG A 328 -107.28 52.51 -54.56
N ALA A 329 -107.50 52.19 -53.29
CA ALA A 329 -108.83 52.21 -52.67
C ALA A 329 -109.45 53.61 -52.73
N ARG A 330 -108.71 54.66 -52.31
CA ARG A 330 -109.14 56.07 -52.42
C ARG A 330 -109.34 56.54 -53.85
N GLU A 331 -108.71 55.91 -54.84
CA GLU A 331 -108.96 56.16 -56.27
C GLU A 331 -110.23 55.49 -56.76
N LEU A 332 -110.46 54.23 -56.39
CA LEU A 332 -111.71 53.50 -56.66
C LEU A 332 -112.92 54.13 -55.94
N GLU A 333 -112.73 54.70 -54.74
CA GLU A 333 -113.73 55.51 -54.03
C GLU A 333 -114.07 56.78 -54.81
N ARG A 334 -113.06 57.53 -55.28
CA ARG A 334 -113.25 58.72 -56.12
C ARG A 334 -113.95 58.38 -57.44
N HIS A 335 -113.58 57.27 -58.09
CA HIS A 335 -114.26 56.80 -59.30
C HIS A 335 -115.69 56.34 -59.02
N ASN A 336 -115.96 55.60 -57.93
CA ASN A 336 -117.33 55.25 -57.53
C ASN A 336 -118.17 56.48 -57.21
N TRP A 337 -117.61 57.51 -56.58
CA TRP A 337 -118.31 58.77 -56.33
C TRP A 337 -118.62 59.52 -57.64
N GLN A 338 -117.68 59.56 -58.58
CA GLN A 338 -117.91 60.11 -59.93
C GLN A 338 -118.97 59.32 -60.70
N LEU A 339 -118.96 57.98 -60.64
CA LEU A 339 -119.95 57.12 -61.29
C LEU A 339 -121.33 57.23 -60.64
N ALA A 340 -121.40 57.33 -59.31
CA ALA A 340 -122.64 57.57 -58.57
C ALA A 340 -123.24 58.93 -58.95
N ARG A 341 -122.42 59.98 -59.00
CA ARG A 341 -122.80 61.31 -59.47
C ARG A 341 -123.25 61.30 -60.93
N ALA A 342 -122.51 60.66 -61.82
CA ALA A 342 -122.91 60.51 -63.23
C ALA A 342 -124.21 59.71 -63.38
N ALA A 343 -124.45 58.71 -62.53
CA ALA A 343 -125.72 57.98 -62.47
C ALA A 343 -126.86 58.84 -61.93
N GLU A 344 -126.62 59.77 -60.99
CA GLU A 344 -127.60 60.75 -60.54
C GLU A 344 -127.91 61.82 -61.59
N GLU A 345 -126.90 62.31 -62.30
CA GLU A 345 -127.01 63.23 -63.44
C GLU A 345 -127.75 62.55 -64.60
N LEU A 346 -127.46 61.28 -64.92
CA LEU A 346 -128.22 60.47 -65.88
C LEU A 346 -129.66 60.21 -65.41
N ARG A 347 -129.89 59.91 -64.13
CA ARG A 347 -131.25 59.81 -63.56
C ARG A 347 -131.99 61.14 -63.62
N ALA A 348 -131.30 62.28 -63.46
CA ALA A 348 -131.88 63.61 -63.63
C ALA A 348 -132.23 63.88 -65.11
N GLY A 349 -131.33 63.55 -66.04
CA GLY A 349 -131.58 63.61 -67.48
C GLY A 349 -132.75 62.73 -67.93
N VAL A 350 -132.84 61.49 -67.45
CA VAL A 350 -133.99 60.60 -67.69
C VAL A 350 -135.27 61.18 -67.12
N ARG A 351 -135.25 61.79 -65.93
CA ARG A 351 -136.43 62.48 -65.35
C ARG A 351 -136.82 63.72 -66.18
N ALA A 352 -135.87 64.49 -66.67
CA ALA A 352 -136.10 65.62 -67.58
C ALA A 352 -136.71 65.15 -68.91
N LEU A 353 -136.10 64.18 -69.59
CA LEU A 353 -136.63 63.56 -70.82
C LEU A 353 -138.02 62.92 -70.61
N THR A 354 -138.30 62.40 -69.41
CA THR A 354 -139.64 61.90 -69.05
C THR A 354 -140.65 63.04 -68.92
N ALA A 355 -140.27 64.15 -68.28
CA ALA A 355 -141.09 65.35 -68.18
C ALA A 355 -141.30 66.02 -69.56
N GLU A 356 -140.29 66.06 -70.43
CA GLU A 356 -140.39 66.53 -71.81
C GLU A 356 -141.31 65.63 -72.64
N ARG A 357 -141.17 64.30 -72.54
CA ARG A 357 -142.08 63.33 -73.17
C ARG A 357 -143.52 63.52 -72.71
N ASP A 358 -143.74 63.75 -71.42
CA ASP A 358 -145.09 63.89 -70.87
C ASP A 358 -145.67 65.29 -71.11
N ALA A 359 -144.84 66.33 -71.24
CA ALA A 359 -145.23 67.62 -71.79
C ALA A 359 -145.61 67.52 -73.28
N ALA A 360 -144.80 66.82 -74.09
CA ALA A 360 -145.09 66.54 -75.50
C ALA A 360 -146.35 65.69 -75.67
N ARG A 361 -146.65 64.77 -74.74
CA ARG A 361 -147.94 64.06 -74.68
C ARG A 361 -149.09 65.00 -74.32
N ALA A 362 -148.91 65.91 -73.37
CA ALA A 362 -149.91 66.93 -73.07
C ALA A 362 -150.12 67.90 -74.25
N GLU A 363 -149.10 68.15 -75.09
CA GLU A 363 -149.24 68.88 -76.35
C GLU A 363 -149.92 68.05 -77.44
N ALA A 364 -149.60 66.76 -77.58
CA ALA A 364 -150.28 65.84 -78.48
C ALA A 364 -151.77 65.65 -78.10
N GLU A 365 -152.11 65.65 -76.81
CA GLU A 365 -153.50 65.70 -76.35
C GLU A 365 -154.17 67.04 -76.61
N ARG A 366 -153.47 68.17 -76.44
CA ARG A 366 -153.99 69.49 -76.81
C ARG A 366 -154.18 69.62 -78.33
N ALA A 367 -153.37 68.93 -79.13
CA ALA A 367 -153.55 68.81 -80.58
C ALA A 367 -154.73 67.91 -80.93
N ARG A 368 -154.87 66.73 -80.31
CA ARG A 368 -156.05 65.85 -80.46
C ARG A 368 -157.34 66.59 -80.14
N ARG A 369 -157.43 67.22 -78.96
CA ARG A 369 -158.62 68.01 -78.55
C ARG A 369 -158.97 69.15 -79.52
N ARG A 370 -158.01 69.67 -80.31
CA ARG A 370 -158.26 70.63 -81.40
C ARG A 370 -158.74 69.96 -82.69
N VAL A 371 -158.25 68.76 -83.01
CA VAL A 371 -158.76 67.95 -84.13
C VAL A 371 -160.18 67.47 -83.82
N ASP A 372 -160.42 66.93 -82.63
CA ASP A 372 -161.73 66.48 -82.15
C ASP A 372 -162.76 67.65 -82.23
N ALA A 373 -162.35 68.86 -81.84
CA ALA A 373 -163.19 70.06 -81.94
C ALA A 373 -163.46 70.54 -83.37
N LEU A 374 -162.63 70.16 -84.36
CA LEU A 374 -162.87 70.43 -85.78
C LEU A 374 -163.73 69.33 -86.43
N THR A 375 -163.57 68.08 -86.02
CA THR A 375 -164.37 66.93 -86.51
C THR A 375 -165.79 66.92 -85.95
N ALA A 376 -166.02 67.49 -84.75
CA ALA A 376 -167.33 67.53 -84.09
C ALA A 376 -168.39 68.46 -84.74
N LEU A 377 -168.06 69.18 -85.82
CA LEU A 377 -168.99 70.06 -86.54
C LEU A 377 -169.53 69.50 -87.86
N SER A 378 -169.01 68.36 -88.35
CA SER A 378 -169.28 67.89 -89.73
C SER A 378 -170.15 66.64 -89.88
N GLU A 379 -170.29 65.81 -88.85
CA GLU A 379 -171.01 64.52 -88.93
C GLU A 379 -171.69 64.16 -87.60
N GLY A 380 -172.67 63.24 -87.62
CA GLY A 380 -173.48 62.99 -86.44
C GLY A 380 -173.99 61.57 -86.24
N ARG A 381 -174.42 61.31 -85.00
CA ARG A 381 -175.38 60.27 -84.59
C ARG A 381 -174.96 58.79 -84.75
N ALA A 382 -174.25 58.25 -83.75
CA ALA A 382 -174.51 56.89 -83.26
C ALA A 382 -174.09 56.68 -81.79
N ASP A 383 -175.10 56.33 -81.00
CA ASP A 383 -175.16 55.78 -79.63
C ASP A 383 -174.59 54.32 -79.57
N PRO A 384 -174.61 53.58 -78.44
CA PRO A 384 -173.66 53.64 -77.30
C PRO A 384 -173.01 52.27 -76.93
N GLY A 385 -172.13 52.21 -75.91
CA GLY A 385 -171.67 50.93 -75.34
C GLY A 385 -170.64 51.01 -74.18
N PRO A 386 -170.73 50.20 -73.09
CA PRO A 386 -169.86 50.33 -71.90
C PRO A 386 -169.09 49.05 -71.46
N ALA A 387 -168.52 49.08 -70.24
CA ALA A 387 -167.77 48.03 -69.50
C ALA A 387 -166.31 47.77 -69.98
N GLY A 388 -165.40 47.20 -69.17
CA GLY A 388 -165.51 46.65 -67.80
C GLY A 388 -164.13 46.49 -67.08
N PRO A 389 -164.07 45.95 -65.83
CA PRO A 389 -162.93 46.20 -64.92
C PRO A 389 -162.23 44.96 -64.28
N ARG A 390 -161.02 45.16 -63.70
CA ARG A 390 -160.20 44.22 -62.85
C ARG A 390 -159.68 42.97 -63.63
N PRO A 391 -159.01 41.94 -63.02
CA PRO A 391 -158.24 41.80 -61.76
C PRO A 391 -156.70 41.59 -61.99
N VAL A 392 -155.75 41.64 -61.02
CA VAL A 392 -155.36 40.76 -59.88
C VAL A 392 -154.75 39.37 -60.27
N VAL A 393 -153.76 38.91 -59.48
CA VAL A 393 -153.21 37.52 -59.27
C VAL A 393 -151.75 37.25 -59.70
N ASP A 394 -150.92 37.06 -58.67
CA ASP A 394 -149.76 36.15 -58.43
C ASP A 394 -149.06 35.36 -59.56
N ARG A 395 -147.71 35.29 -59.47
CA ARG A 395 -147.01 33.98 -59.35
C ARG A 395 -145.54 34.04 -58.87
N GLU A 396 -145.28 33.35 -57.76
CA GLU A 396 -144.01 32.69 -57.39
C GLU A 396 -144.09 31.18 -57.80
N PRO A 397 -143.11 30.29 -57.50
CA PRO A 397 -141.71 30.46 -57.10
C PRO A 397 -140.81 29.84 -58.23
N PRO A 398 -140.03 28.72 -58.18
CA PRO A 398 -139.30 28.03 -57.10
C PRO A 398 -137.86 27.52 -57.41
N THR A 399 -137.09 27.28 -56.33
CA THR A 399 -136.06 26.23 -56.09
C THR A 399 -135.10 25.73 -57.20
N GLY A 400 -133.79 25.76 -56.91
CA GLY A 400 -132.72 25.08 -57.68
C GLY A 400 -131.50 24.70 -56.82
N VAL A 401 -131.60 23.57 -56.11
CA VAL A 401 -130.59 23.01 -55.18
C VAL A 401 -129.24 22.60 -55.78
N HIS A 402 -128.18 22.62 -54.96
CA HIS A 402 -127.22 21.51 -54.81
C HIS A 402 -126.57 21.52 -53.40
N SER A 403 -126.01 20.39 -52.94
CA SER A 403 -125.90 20.06 -51.50
C SER A 403 -124.60 19.36 -51.07
N LEU A 404 -124.07 19.79 -49.89
CA LEU A 404 -123.39 19.00 -48.83
C LEU A 404 -122.03 18.25 -49.08
N PRO A 405 -121.28 17.82 -48.02
CA PRO A 405 -119.98 17.09 -48.09
C PRO A 405 -120.12 15.59 -47.67
N PRO A 406 -119.56 14.92 -46.60
CA PRO A 406 -118.66 15.28 -45.47
C PRO A 406 -117.51 14.26 -45.06
N VAL A 407 -116.55 14.71 -44.22
CA VAL A 407 -115.57 14.00 -43.30
C VAL A 407 -114.57 12.87 -43.74
N ASN A 408 -113.37 12.93 -43.11
CA ASN A 408 -112.43 11.87 -42.66
C ASN A 408 -111.73 10.89 -43.66
N GLY A 409 -110.41 10.68 -43.43
CA GLY A 409 -109.64 9.53 -43.93
C GLY A 409 -108.11 9.74 -43.89
N SER A 410 -107.37 8.86 -43.20
CA SER A 410 -105.89 8.91 -43.09
C SER A 410 -105.23 7.77 -43.87
N LEU A 411 -104.00 7.96 -44.40
CA LEU A 411 -102.81 7.07 -44.26
C LEU A 411 -101.70 7.31 -45.32
N LEU A 412 -100.45 7.12 -44.88
CA LEU A 412 -99.25 6.68 -45.64
C LEU A 412 -98.72 7.52 -46.83
N ASP A 413 -97.96 8.58 -46.52
CA ASP A 413 -96.54 8.76 -46.92
C ASP A 413 -95.94 9.93 -46.07
N GLY A 414 -94.64 10.05 -45.80
CA GLY A 414 -93.51 9.20 -46.22
C GLY A 414 -92.17 9.93 -46.17
N GLY A 415 -91.66 10.34 -45.00
CA GLY A 415 -90.30 10.92 -44.89
C GLY A 415 -90.09 11.92 -43.75
N ASP A 416 -89.55 11.44 -42.62
CA ASP A 416 -88.87 12.25 -41.60
C ASP A 416 -87.38 11.87 -41.60
N PRO A 417 -86.45 12.83 -41.74
CA PRO A 417 -85.03 12.61 -41.52
C PRO A 417 -84.41 13.54 -40.45
N LEU A 418 -85.07 13.78 -39.30
CA LEU A 418 -84.40 14.28 -38.08
C LEU A 418 -83.52 13.20 -37.41
N ALA A 419 -82.50 12.71 -38.13
CA ALA A 419 -81.50 11.78 -37.61
C ALA A 419 -80.14 11.92 -38.33
N THR A 420 -79.33 12.92 -37.94
CA THR A 420 -77.90 12.93 -38.28
C THR A 420 -77.13 12.02 -37.32
N ASP A 421 -76.73 10.86 -37.85
CA ASP A 421 -75.80 9.89 -37.25
C ASP A 421 -74.48 10.54 -36.76
N PRO A 422 -73.83 9.97 -35.72
CA PRO A 422 -72.48 9.45 -36.01
C PRO A 422 -72.09 8.19 -35.19
N LEU A 423 -72.54 6.99 -35.57
CA LEU A 423 -71.96 5.72 -35.11
C LEU A 423 -71.72 4.68 -36.23
N ARG A 424 -70.57 4.87 -36.87
CA ARG A 424 -69.46 3.89 -36.82
C ARG A 424 -69.66 2.56 -37.56
N ARG A 425 -69.18 2.48 -38.82
CA ARG A 425 -68.71 1.19 -39.37
C ARG A 425 -67.48 1.26 -40.29
N THR A 426 -66.45 0.50 -39.88
CA THR A 426 -65.43 -0.21 -40.69
C THR A 426 -64.70 0.49 -41.86
N GLY A 427 -63.37 0.50 -41.75
CA GLY A 427 -62.59 -0.44 -42.58
C GLY A 427 -61.18 -0.04 -43.02
N GLY A 428 -60.22 -0.96 -42.87
CA GLY A 428 -59.06 -1.08 -43.78
C GLY A 428 -57.66 -0.81 -43.20
N GLY A 429 -56.83 -1.87 -43.17
CA GLY A 429 -55.37 -1.78 -43.05
C GLY A 429 -54.80 -1.65 -41.62
N GLY A 430 -53.67 -2.30 -41.29
CA GLY A 430 -52.98 -3.33 -42.06
C GLY A 430 -51.56 -3.68 -41.60
N HIS A 431 -51.37 -4.96 -41.21
CA HIS A 431 -50.09 -5.69 -41.15
C HIS A 431 -49.07 -5.35 -40.05
N ASN A 432 -48.19 -6.34 -39.83
CA ASN A 432 -47.00 -6.37 -38.97
C ASN A 432 -47.25 -6.30 -37.45
N GLY A 433 -46.66 -7.13 -36.59
CA GLY A 433 -45.76 -8.27 -36.81
C GLY A 433 -44.45 -8.14 -36.03
N HIS A 434 -43.98 -9.24 -35.43
CA HIS A 434 -42.79 -9.32 -34.56
C HIS A 434 -42.96 -8.58 -33.21
N ARG A 435 -42.26 -8.92 -32.11
CA ARG A 435 -41.54 -10.15 -31.71
C ARG A 435 -41.43 -10.17 -30.17
N LEU A 436 -41.30 -11.35 -29.56
CA LEU A 436 -40.54 -11.46 -28.30
C LEU A 436 -39.03 -11.28 -28.61
N PRO A 437 -38.26 -10.78 -27.65
CA PRO A 437 -37.30 -11.70 -27.03
C PRO A 437 -37.29 -11.65 -25.50
N HIS A 438 -36.75 -12.72 -24.90
CA HIS A 438 -36.21 -12.68 -23.54
C HIS A 438 -34.91 -11.85 -23.51
N ALA A 439 -34.76 -11.05 -22.47
CA ALA A 439 -33.54 -10.86 -21.71
C ALA A 439 -33.96 -10.46 -20.28
N GLY A 440 -33.22 -10.81 -19.22
CA GLY A 440 -32.01 -11.62 -19.18
C GLY A 440 -31.45 -11.61 -17.77
#